data_AF-A0A922VUV3-F1
#
_entry.id   AF-A0A922VUV3-F1
#
_cell.length_a   1.000
_cell.length_b   1.000
_cell.length_c   1.000
_cell.angle_alpha   90.00
_cell.angle_beta   90.00
_cell.angle_gamma   90.00
#
_symmetry.space_group_name_H-M   'P 1'
#
loop_
_entity.id
_entity.type
_entity.pdbx_description
1 polymer ?
#
loop_
_entity_poly.entity_id
_entity_poly.type
_entity_poly.pdbx_seq_one_letter_code
_entity_poly.pdbx_strand_id
1 'polypeptide(L)'
;MAERKINPILKQVLELGPTLVFFLIYMRIKDQSYTLGGTEYSGFIVAALILVPLLLVAMLTLWLLTGAISRMQIFVAVMVVVFGGLTAWFNDERF
;
A
#
# COMPACT_ATOMS: atom_id res chain seq x y z
N MET A 1 5.34 25.46 12.78
CA MET A 1 5.67 24.03 12.94
C MET A 1 7.06 23.85 12.37
N ALA A 2 8.08 23.59 13.20
CA ALA A 2 9.44 23.39 12.70
C ALA A 2 9.47 22.06 11.93
N GLU A 3 9.70 22.11 10.62
CA GLU A 3 9.95 20.90 9.83
C GLU A 3 11.13 20.15 10.45
N ARG A 4 10.86 19.00 11.09
CA ARG A 4 11.93 18.08 11.46
C ARG A 4 12.61 17.66 10.16
N LYS A 5 13.88 18.03 10.00
CA LYS A 5 14.71 17.61 8.86
C LYS A 5 14.87 16.10 8.89
N ILE A 6 13.95 15.39 8.25
CA ILE A 6 14.11 13.96 7.95
C ILE A 6 15.25 13.79 6.96
N ASN A 7 15.99 12.69 7.10
CA ASN A 7 16.97 12.28 6.10
C ASN A 7 16.26 12.09 4.73
N PRO A 8 16.65 12.83 3.68
CA PRO A 8 15.98 12.77 2.38
C PRO A 8 15.92 11.35 1.81
N ILE A 9 16.92 10.51 2.10
CA ILE A 9 16.95 9.10 1.69
C ILE A 9 15.84 8.32 2.40
N LEU A 10 15.66 8.51 3.71
CA LEU A 10 14.62 7.82 4.47
C LEU A 10 13.23 8.22 4.00
N LYS A 11 13.01 9.51 3.71
CA LYS A 11 11.75 9.98 3.13
C LYS A 11 11.48 9.28 1.79
N GLN A 12 12.47 9.24 0.91
CA GLN A 12 12.33 8.61 -0.40
C GLN A 12 12.10 7.09 -0.32
N VAL A 13 12.74 6.40 0.62
CA VAL A 13 12.48 4.99 0.91
C VAL A 13 11.06 4.77 1.42
N LEU A 14 10.53 5.64 2.28
CA LEU A 14 9.15 5.51 2.76
C LEU A 14 8.11 5.84 1.67
N GLU A 15 8.42 6.76 0.76
CA GLU A 15 7.53 7.13 -0.35
C GLU A 15 7.51 6.09 -1.48
N LEU A 16 8.67 5.55 -1.85
CA LEU A 16 8.80 4.60 -2.97
C LEU A 16 8.83 3.14 -2.53
N GLY A 17 9.24 2.88 -1.29
CA GLY A 17 9.44 1.54 -0.74
C GLY A 17 8.20 0.66 -0.81
N PRO A 18 7.00 1.12 -0.39
CA PRO A 18 5.80 0.31 -0.47
C PRO A 18 5.48 -0.14 -1.90
N THR A 19 5.63 0.78 -2.86
CA THR A 19 5.39 0.51 -4.28
C THR A 19 6.40 -0.50 -4.83
N LEU A 20 7.68 -0.35 -4.50
CA LEU A 20 8.73 -1.30 -4.88
C LEU A 20 8.50 -2.68 -4.29
N VAL A 21 8.13 -2.76 -3.01
CA VAL A 21 7.81 -4.02 -2.33
C VAL A 21 6.60 -4.68 -2.98
N PHE A 22 5.56 -3.92 -3.32
CA PHE A 22 4.41 -4.43 -4.07
C PHE A 22 4.84 -5.04 -5.40
N PHE A 23 5.65 -4.35 -6.20
CA PHE A 23 6.12 -4.90 -7.48
C PHE A 23 6.91 -6.20 -7.28
N LEU A 24 7.79 -6.26 -6.29
CA LEU A 24 8.57 -7.46 -5.99
C LEU A 24 7.67 -8.65 -5.59
N ILE A 25 6.67 -8.39 -4.75
CA ILE A 25 5.70 -9.41 -4.33
C ILE A 25 4.84 -9.83 -5.51
N TYR A 26 4.27 -8.87 -6.23
CA TYR A 26 3.43 -9.12 -7.40
C TYR A 26 4.16 -9.95 -8.45
N MET A 27 5.39 -9.60 -8.82
CA MET A 27 6.17 -10.39 -9.77
C MET A 27 6.38 -11.85 -9.32
N ARG A 28 6.46 -12.08 -8.01
CA ARG A 28 6.64 -13.42 -7.43
C ARG A 28 5.36 -14.25 -7.46
N ILE A 29 4.21 -13.60 -7.32
CA ILE A 29 2.93 -14.29 -7.06
C ILE A 29 1.90 -14.09 -8.17
N LYS A 30 2.15 -13.24 -9.18
CA LYS A 30 1.19 -12.89 -10.23
C LYS A 30 0.64 -14.09 -11.01
N ASP A 31 1.45 -15.13 -11.17
CA ASP A 31 1.10 -16.35 -11.90
C ASP A 31 0.49 -17.43 -10.97
N GLN A 32 0.28 -17.09 -9.70
CA GLN A 32 -0.30 -17.97 -8.69
C GLN A 32 -1.71 -17.50 -8.33
N SER A 33 -2.58 -18.48 -8.05
CA SER A 33 -3.90 -18.27 -7.46
C SER A 33 -3.88 -18.75 -6.02
N TYR A 34 -4.53 -18.02 -5.12
CA TYR A 34 -4.62 -18.37 -3.71
C TYR A 34 -6.07 -18.55 -3.30
N THR A 35 -6.38 -19.69 -2.70
CA THR A 35 -7.73 -19.96 -2.19
C THR A 35 -7.84 -19.47 -0.74
N LEU A 36 -8.60 -18.40 -0.50
CA LEU A 36 -8.90 -17.90 0.84
C LEU A 36 -10.40 -18.06 1.12
N GLY A 37 -10.75 -18.82 2.17
CA GLY A 37 -12.14 -18.99 2.58
C GLY A 37 -13.06 -19.68 1.54
N GLY A 38 -12.49 -20.46 0.62
CA GLY A 38 -13.22 -21.09 -0.49
C GLY A 38 -13.33 -20.24 -1.76
N THR A 39 -12.82 -19.01 -1.74
CA THR A 39 -12.76 -18.11 -2.90
C THR A 39 -11.34 -18.10 -3.46
N GLU A 40 -11.20 -18.18 -4.79
CA GLU A 40 -9.91 -18.12 -5.47
C GLU A 40 -9.56 -16.68 -5.82
N TYR A 41 -8.45 -16.19 -5.28
CA TYR A 41 -7.92 -14.85 -5.48
C TYR A 41 -6.71 -14.88 -6.40
N SER A 42 -6.65 -13.94 -7.34
CA SER A 42 -5.48 -13.77 -8.19
C SER A 42 -4.28 -13.24 -7.39
N GLY A 43 -3.07 -13.53 -7.84
CA GLY A 43 -1.85 -12.97 -7.27
C GLY A 43 -1.82 -11.44 -7.23
N PHE A 44 -2.55 -10.77 -8.15
CA PHE A 44 -2.73 -9.33 -8.11
C PHE A 44 -3.50 -8.88 -6.86
N ILE A 45 -4.65 -9.50 -6.59
CA ILE A 45 -5.51 -9.14 -5.45
C ILE A 45 -4.77 -9.37 -4.14
N VAL A 46 -4.04 -10.48 -4.02
CA VAL A 46 -3.20 -10.77 -2.86
C VAL A 46 -2.07 -9.72 -2.70
N ALA A 47 -1.41 -9.34 -3.79
CA ALA A 47 -0.37 -8.31 -3.73
C ALA A 47 -0.96 -6.94 -3.34
N ALA A 48 -2.13 -6.56 -3.86
CA ALA A 48 -2.83 -5.33 -3.52
C ALA A 48 -3.21 -5.31 -2.02
N LEU A 49 -3.72 -6.43 -1.50
CA LEU A 49 -4.04 -6.60 -0.09
C LEU A 49 -2.83 -6.45 0.83
N ILE A 50 -1.62 -6.76 0.36
CA ILE A 50 -0.38 -6.53 1.10
C ILE A 50 0.08 -5.07 0.96
N LEU A 51 -0.07 -4.48 -0.22
CA LEU A 51 0.32 -3.09 -0.47
C LEU A 51 -0.45 -2.10 0.40
N VAL A 52 -1.77 -2.30 0.56
CA VAL A 52 -2.64 -1.40 1.34
C VAL A 52 -2.09 -1.16 2.76
N PRO A 53 -1.93 -2.18 3.63
CA PRO A 53 -1.38 -1.98 4.96
C PRO A 53 0.06 -1.47 4.92
N LEU A 54 0.87 -1.91 3.95
CA LEU A 54 2.25 -1.45 3.82
C LEU A 54 2.34 0.06 3.54
N LEU A 55 1.50 0.57 2.64
CA LEU A 55 1.39 2.01 2.35
C LEU A 55 0.93 2.78 3.58
N LEU A 56 -0.08 2.28 4.29
CA LEU A 56 -0.57 2.92 5.51
C LEU A 56 0.51 2.99 6.60
N VAL A 57 1.28 1.92 6.80
CA VAL A 57 2.40 1.89 7.73
C VAL A 57 3.50 2.88 7.32
N ALA A 58 3.81 2.98 6.02
CA ALA A 58 4.80 3.93 5.54
C ALA A 58 4.34 5.39 5.73
N MET A 59 3.07 5.69 5.44
CA MET A 59 2.48 7.01 5.69
C MET A 59 2.44 7.35 7.17
N LEU A 60 2.07 6.39 8.03
CA LEU A 60 2.08 6.56 9.48
C LEU A 60 3.50 6.84 9.99
N THR A 61 4.49 6.10 9.50
CA THR A 61 5.90 6.30 9.85
C THR A 61 6.38 7.69 9.41
N LEU A 62 6.04 8.11 8.18
CA LEU A 62 6.32 9.47 7.70
C LEU A 62 5.69 10.51 8.62
N TRP A 63 4.43 10.34 9.00
CA TRP A 63 3.73 11.27 9.89
C TRP A 63 4.38 11.37 11.27
N LEU A 64 4.79 10.24 11.86
CA LEU A 64 5.48 10.23 13.16
C LEU A 64 6.83 10.97 13.09
N LEU A 65 7.51 10.89 11.94
CA LEU A 65 8.80 11.53 11.73
C LEU A 65 8.68 13.03 11.36
N THR A 66 7.72 13.41 10.51
CA THR A 66 7.54 14.80 10.02
C THR A 66 6.62 15.63 10.92
N GLY A 67 5.69 15.00 11.63
CA GLY A 67 4.57 15.65 12.31
C GLY A 67 3.51 16.21 11.37
N ALA A 68 3.58 15.92 10.07
CA ALA A 68 2.70 16.48 9.05
C ALA A 68 2.29 15.43 8.02
N ILE A 69 0.99 15.37 7.73
CA ILE A 69 0.42 14.60 6.63
C ILE A 69 -0.16 15.57 5.61
N SER A 70 0.16 15.37 4.33
CA SER A 70 -0.44 16.17 3.27
C SER A 70 -1.89 15.75 3.01
N ARG A 71 -2.76 16.69 2.62
CA ARG A 71 -4.15 16.37 2.23
C ARG A 71 -4.20 15.30 1.13
N MET A 72 -3.22 15.32 0.23
CA MET A 72 -3.07 14.32 -0.82
C MET A 72 -2.80 12.92 -0.24
N GLN A 73 -1.96 12.79 0.78
CA GLN A 73 -1.69 11.49 1.42
C GLN A 73 -2.94 10.92 2.11
N ILE A 74 -3.75 11.75 2.77
CA ILE A 74 -5.03 11.31 3.34
C ILE A 74 -5.94 10.80 2.23
N PHE A 75 -6.06 11.56 1.14
CA PHE A 75 -6.85 11.14 -0.02
C PHE A 75 -6.37 9.80 -0.57
N VAL A 76 -5.07 9.64 -0.80
CA VAL A 76 -4.48 8.37 -1.28
C VAL A 76 -4.75 7.23 -0.30
N ALA A 77 -4.57 7.45 1.01
CA ALA A 77 -4.84 6.43 2.02
C ALA A 77 -6.30 5.97 1.99
N VAL A 78 -7.24 6.92 1.91
CA VAL A 78 -8.67 6.61 1.80
C VAL A 78 -8.96 5.85 0.50
N MET A 79 -8.45 6.31 -0.64
CA MET A 79 -8.65 5.65 -1.92
C MET A 79 -8.09 4.23 -1.93
N VAL A 80 -6.86 4.02 -1.44
CA VAL A 80 -6.22 2.71 -1.41
C VAL A 80 -6.97 1.75 -0.48
N VAL A 81 -7.46 2.21 0.66
CA VAL A 81 -8.27 1.38 1.57
C VAL A 81 -9.62 1.02 0.95
N VAL A 82 -10.30 1.99 0.33
CA VAL A 82 -11.61 1.76 -0.29
C VAL A 82 -11.46 0.85 -1.50
N PHE A 83 -10.63 1.21 -2.48
CA PHE A 83 -10.45 0.42 -3.70
C PHE A 83 -9.81 -0.93 -3.38
N GLY A 84 -8.72 -0.98 -2.62
CA GLY A 84 -8.10 -2.26 -2.23
C GLY A 84 -9.04 -3.17 -1.43
N GLY A 85 -9.90 -2.59 -0.58
CA GLY A 85 -10.96 -3.33 0.11
C GLY A 85 -12.04 -3.86 -0.85
N LEU A 86 -12.47 -3.04 -1.81
CA LEU A 86 -13.43 -3.44 -2.85
C LEU A 86 -12.87 -4.52 -3.77
N THR A 87 -11.62 -4.38 -4.23
CA THR A 87 -10.88 -5.38 -5.02
C THR A 87 -10.90 -6.74 -4.32
N ALA A 88 -10.68 -6.76 -3.01
CA ALA A 88 -10.69 -7.98 -2.20
C ALA A 88 -12.10 -8.51 -1.90
N TRP A 89 -13.06 -7.62 -1.69
CA TRP A 89 -14.44 -8.00 -1.37
C TRP A 89 -15.18 -8.55 -2.59
N PHE A 90 -15.04 -7.89 -3.74
CA PHE A 90 -15.64 -8.30 -5.00
C PHE A 90 -14.82 -9.33 -5.77
N ASN A 91 -13.59 -9.62 -5.31
CA ASN A 91 -12.64 -10.48 -6.01
C ASN A 91 -12.47 -10.05 -7.48
N ASP A 92 -12.39 -8.74 -7.72
CA ASP A 92 -12.32 -8.15 -9.05
C ASP A 92 -11.17 -7.15 -9.08
N GLU A 93 -10.14 -7.49 -9.86
CA GLU A 93 -8.90 -6.73 -10.03
C GLU A 93 -9.05 -5.38 -10.74
N ARG A 94 -10.26 -5.04 -11.21
CA ARG A 94 -10.54 -3.81 -11.99
C ARG A 94 -11.01 -2.63 -11.15
N PHE A 95 -11.37 -2.86 -9.87
CA PHE A 95 -11.65 -1.79 -8.90
C PHE A 95 -10.34 -1.22 -8.36
#